data_AF-A0A9R0ZVX5-F1
#
_entry.id   AF-A0A9R0ZVX5-F1
#
_cell.length_a   1.000
_cell.length_b   1.000
_cell.length_c   1.000
_cell.angle_alpha   90.00
_cell.angle_beta   90.00
_cell.angle_gamma   90.00
#
_symmetry.space_group_name_H-M   'P 1'
#
loop_
_entity.id
_entity.type
_entity.pdbx_description
1 polymer ?
#
loop_
_entity_poly.entity_id
_entity_poly.type
_entity_poly.pdbx_seq_one_letter_code
_entity_poly.pdbx_strand_id
1 'polypeptide(L)'
;MSRPAAAAAAALLVILAAAGGAAAKTTIEPCSSADSCAALLGYSLYADMKVSEVAALFGADPAALLAANALDFASPGAANRILPAGLLLRVPTRCACADGVRKSVSVRYTARPADTLATVADVVFAGLASADQIRSANGLAEADPDALLDAGQILVVPFPCVCLNSTDNNLPAVYLSYVVRVGDTVQSIAATHATTVTDLSNVNAMGSPVVAPGDILAVPLSACASTFPNFASDYGLLVANGTYALTAGNCVECSCGPGDLNLYCTPASLGTSCSSMQCSNSSLMLGNVTTQPTSGGCGVSSCNYAGFVNGSITTSLSSGLQPTCPGPHQVPPLMEPSTAAIHDSYLAPSPSPGPGEAGGAVPGSSDPGASSHSLAGSLSPSVHKLHQMILILSLVFYLHM
;
A
#
# COMPACT_ATOMS: atom_id res chain seq x y z
N MET A 1 -22.65 0.98 41.37
CA MET A 1 -21.90 -0.20 40.86
C MET A 1 -22.61 -0.68 39.61
N SER A 2 -22.15 -0.29 38.43
CA SER A 2 -22.68 -0.76 37.16
C SER A 2 -21.54 -0.73 36.14
N ARG A 3 -21.01 -1.91 35.83
CA ARG A 3 -19.94 -2.13 34.85
C ARG A 3 -20.49 -1.82 33.44
N PRO A 4 -19.76 -1.12 32.55
CA PRO A 4 -20.12 -1.13 31.15
C PRO A 4 -19.68 -2.46 30.52
N ALA A 5 -20.56 -3.03 29.72
CA ALA A 5 -20.34 -4.25 28.97
C ALA A 5 -19.37 -3.99 27.81
N ALA A 6 -18.37 -4.85 27.66
CA ALA A 6 -17.52 -4.90 26.47
C ALA A 6 -18.37 -5.48 25.32
N ALA A 7 -18.66 -4.65 24.31
CA ALA A 7 -19.25 -5.11 23.07
C ALA A 7 -18.13 -5.67 22.18
N ALA A 8 -18.09 -6.99 22.04
CA ALA A 8 -17.29 -7.65 21.02
C ALA A 8 -17.93 -7.40 19.65
N ALA A 9 -17.29 -6.58 18.82
CA ALA A 9 -17.70 -6.39 17.43
C ALA A 9 -17.32 -7.65 16.64
N ALA A 10 -18.29 -8.51 16.35
CA ALA A 10 -18.12 -9.61 15.41
C ALA A 10 -18.20 -9.05 13.98
N ALA A 11 -17.09 -9.13 13.23
CA ALA A 11 -17.09 -8.87 11.80
C ALA A 11 -17.93 -9.95 11.10
N LEU A 12 -19.07 -9.57 10.50
CA LEU A 12 -19.93 -10.48 9.76
C LEU A 12 -19.62 -10.33 8.26
N LEU A 13 -19.17 -11.42 7.64
CA LEU A 13 -18.85 -11.48 6.21
C LEU A 13 -20.15 -11.53 5.39
N VAL A 14 -20.38 -10.53 4.53
CA VAL A 14 -21.39 -10.62 3.46
C VAL A 14 -20.67 -11.00 2.16
N ILE A 15 -20.82 -12.26 1.74
CA ILE A 15 -20.35 -12.74 0.44
C ILE A 15 -21.45 -12.44 -0.58
N LEU A 16 -21.27 -11.43 -1.43
CA LEU A 16 -22.10 -11.31 -2.64
C LEU A 16 -21.55 -12.28 -3.70
N ALA A 17 -22.20 -13.44 -3.83
CA ALA A 17 -21.97 -14.35 -4.95
C ALA A 17 -22.88 -13.96 -6.12
N ALA A 18 -22.36 -13.19 -7.07
CA ALA A 18 -22.94 -13.10 -8.40
C ALA A 18 -22.44 -14.28 -9.25
N ALA A 19 -23.35 -14.95 -9.96
CA ALA A 19 -23.04 -16.15 -10.72
C ALA A 19 -22.14 -15.84 -11.94
N GLY A 20 -20.95 -16.46 -11.99
CA GLY A 20 -20.11 -16.55 -13.19
C GLY A 20 -18.81 -15.74 -13.12
N GLY A 21 -17.78 -16.29 -12.47
CA GLY A 21 -16.45 -15.70 -12.30
C GLY A 21 -16.01 -15.81 -10.83
N ALA A 22 -14.74 -16.13 -10.57
CA ALA A 22 -14.24 -16.10 -9.19
C ALA A 22 -14.24 -14.65 -8.71
N ALA A 23 -15.24 -14.28 -7.91
CA ALA A 23 -15.36 -12.93 -7.37
C ALA A 23 -14.16 -12.64 -6.46
N ALA A 24 -13.50 -11.50 -6.70
CA ALA A 24 -12.43 -11.01 -5.84
C ALA A 24 -12.95 -10.84 -4.41
N LYS A 25 -12.22 -11.38 -3.44
CA LYS A 25 -12.54 -11.26 -2.02
C LYS A 25 -12.05 -9.92 -1.51
N THR A 26 -12.84 -9.27 -0.66
CA THR A 26 -12.44 -8.03 0.00
C THR A 26 -12.84 -8.05 1.46
N THR A 27 -11.96 -7.54 2.32
CA THR A 27 -12.26 -7.38 3.75
C THR A 27 -13.09 -6.13 3.97
N ILE A 28 -14.27 -6.33 4.55
CA ILE A 28 -15.26 -5.28 4.80
C ILE A 28 -15.38 -5.07 6.31
N GLU A 29 -15.06 -3.86 6.77
CA GLU A 29 -15.33 -3.46 8.15
C GLU A 29 -16.71 -2.79 8.24
N PRO A 30 -17.69 -3.40 8.92
CA PRO A 30 -18.97 -2.76 9.18
C PRO A 30 -18.80 -1.62 10.18
N CYS A 31 -19.58 -0.56 10.02
CA CYS A 31 -19.52 0.62 10.88
C CYS A 31 -20.91 1.19 11.13
N SER A 32 -21.05 1.88 12.27
CA SER A 32 -22.32 2.51 12.69
C SER A 32 -22.14 3.95 13.15
N SER A 33 -20.92 4.34 13.55
CA SER A 33 -20.58 5.72 13.92
C SER A 33 -20.05 6.49 12.71
N ALA A 34 -20.26 7.81 12.72
CA ALA A 34 -19.74 8.71 11.69
C ALA A 34 -18.22 9.00 11.84
N ASP A 35 -17.49 8.16 12.57
CA ASP A 35 -16.08 8.37 12.87
C ASP A 35 -15.23 8.15 11.61
N SER A 36 -14.03 8.72 11.60
CA SER A 36 -13.03 8.49 10.55
C SER A 36 -11.67 8.16 11.14
N CYS A 37 -10.83 7.52 10.35
CA CYS A 37 -9.54 7.01 10.77
C CYS A 37 -8.54 7.05 9.61
N ALA A 38 -7.26 7.06 9.94
CA ALA A 38 -6.19 6.96 8.96
C ALA A 38 -6.10 5.53 8.42
N ALA A 39 -6.03 5.39 7.10
CA ALA A 39 -5.77 4.14 6.42
C ALA A 39 -4.85 4.40 5.21
N LEU A 40 -4.34 3.32 4.63
CA LEU A 40 -3.49 3.36 3.44
C LEU A 40 -4.14 2.56 2.31
N LEU A 41 -4.02 3.05 1.08
CA LEU A 41 -4.36 2.30 -0.13
C LEU A 41 -3.08 1.83 -0.81
N GLY A 42 -3.01 0.55 -1.19
CA GLY A 42 -1.91 -0.02 -1.95
C GLY A 42 -2.17 0.14 -3.43
N TYR A 43 -1.67 1.23 -4.02
CA TYR A 43 -1.89 1.56 -5.42
C TYR A 43 -0.68 1.16 -6.27
N SER A 44 -0.90 0.32 -7.28
CA SER A 44 0.10 -0.01 -8.28
C SER A 44 -0.07 0.90 -9.50
N LEU A 45 0.99 1.60 -9.90
CA LEU A 45 0.92 2.52 -11.04
C LEU A 45 0.60 1.78 -12.34
N TYR A 46 -0.43 2.21 -13.07
CA TYR A 46 -0.77 1.62 -14.38
C TYR A 46 0.13 2.11 -15.53
N ALA A 47 0.83 3.22 -15.33
CA ALA A 47 1.74 3.82 -16.30
C ALA A 47 2.84 4.63 -15.57
N ASP A 48 3.85 5.08 -16.31
CA ASP A 48 4.81 6.05 -15.79
C ASP A 48 4.08 7.38 -15.53
N MET A 49 4.09 7.85 -14.29
CA MET A 49 3.31 9.01 -13.86
C MET A 49 4.11 9.93 -12.95
N LYS A 50 3.83 11.22 -12.99
CA LYS A 50 4.40 12.15 -12.01
C LYS A 50 3.79 11.93 -10.63
N VAL A 51 4.56 12.19 -9.58
CA VAL A 51 4.05 12.19 -8.19
C VAL A 51 2.79 13.05 -8.05
N SER A 52 2.79 14.24 -8.64
CA SER A 52 1.63 15.16 -8.64
C SER A 52 0.40 14.60 -9.35
N GLU A 53 0.58 13.81 -10.41
CA GLU A 53 -0.54 13.17 -11.12
C GLU A 53 -1.16 12.05 -10.29
N VAL A 54 -0.32 11.23 -9.63
CA VAL A 54 -0.79 10.19 -8.70
C VAL A 54 -1.47 10.83 -7.49
N ALA A 55 -0.87 11.86 -6.91
CA ALA A 55 -1.45 12.59 -5.77
C ALA A 55 -2.82 13.20 -6.14
N ALA A 56 -2.93 13.82 -7.32
CA ALA A 56 -4.19 14.35 -7.83
C ALA A 56 -5.26 13.27 -8.04
N LEU A 57 -4.87 12.07 -8.48
CA LEU A 57 -5.78 10.95 -8.69
C LEU A 57 -6.53 10.55 -7.40
N PHE A 58 -5.88 10.69 -6.23
CA PHE A 58 -6.45 10.37 -4.93
C PHE A 58 -6.84 11.60 -4.09
N GLY A 59 -6.65 12.82 -4.61
CA GLY A 59 -6.83 14.05 -3.83
C GLY A 59 -5.88 14.15 -2.64
N ALA A 60 -4.68 13.57 -2.74
CA ALA A 60 -3.64 13.59 -1.72
C ALA A 60 -2.62 14.72 -1.94
N ASP A 61 -1.87 15.06 -0.90
CA ASP A 61 -0.71 15.96 -1.02
C ASP A 61 0.51 15.20 -1.58
N PRO A 62 1.23 15.74 -2.59
CA PRO A 62 2.41 15.06 -3.17
C PRO A 62 3.51 14.73 -2.15
N ALA A 63 3.77 15.62 -1.19
CA ALA A 63 4.79 15.39 -0.18
C ALA A 63 4.33 14.34 0.83
N ALA A 64 3.04 14.35 1.21
CA ALA A 64 2.45 13.30 2.06
C ALA A 64 2.46 11.92 1.39
N LEU A 65 2.21 11.86 0.07
CA LEU A 65 2.32 10.62 -0.71
C LEU A 65 3.75 10.07 -0.67
N LEU A 66 4.76 10.92 -0.86
CA LEU A 66 6.16 10.51 -0.80
C LEU A 66 6.59 10.11 0.62
N ALA A 67 6.17 10.87 1.64
CA ALA A 67 6.43 10.60 3.05
C ALA A 67 5.91 9.23 3.50
N ALA A 68 4.69 8.88 3.09
CA ALA A 68 4.06 7.59 3.39
C ALA A 68 4.79 6.38 2.77
N ASN A 69 5.70 6.63 1.82
CA ASN A 69 6.52 5.63 1.14
C ASN A 69 8.01 5.75 1.49
N ALA A 70 8.37 6.59 2.47
CA ALA A 70 9.76 6.91 2.81
C ALA A 70 10.60 7.34 1.59
N LEU A 71 9.96 7.96 0.60
CA LEU A 71 10.62 8.52 -0.56
C LEU A 71 11.00 9.97 -0.26
N ASP A 72 12.14 10.43 -0.80
CA ASP A 72 12.56 11.81 -0.61
C ASP A 72 11.47 12.79 -1.13
N PHE A 73 10.94 13.57 -0.20
CA PHE A 73 9.90 14.58 -0.38
C PHE A 73 10.42 16.01 -0.19
N ALA A 74 11.65 16.18 0.30
CA ALA A 74 12.25 17.49 0.58
C ALA A 74 12.99 18.06 -0.64
N SER A 75 13.44 17.21 -1.57
CA SER A 75 14.14 17.66 -2.76
C SER A 75 13.29 18.61 -3.64
N PRO A 76 13.88 19.70 -4.17
CA PRO A 76 13.20 20.59 -5.11
C PRO A 76 12.65 19.83 -6.31
N GLY A 77 11.37 20.05 -6.62
CA GLY A 77 10.71 19.38 -7.76
C GLY A 77 10.30 17.93 -7.50
N ALA A 78 10.34 17.44 -6.25
CA ALA A 78 9.88 16.08 -5.90
C ALA A 78 8.46 15.76 -6.42
N ALA A 79 7.55 16.74 -6.46
CA ALA A 79 6.20 16.58 -7.01
C ALA A 79 6.16 16.32 -8.54
N ASN A 80 7.21 16.66 -9.28
CA ASN A 80 7.32 16.47 -10.73
C ASN A 80 8.14 15.23 -11.11
N ARG A 81 8.67 14.50 -10.12
CA ARG A 81 9.40 13.26 -10.34
C ARG A 81 8.50 12.21 -10.97
N ILE A 82 9.02 11.51 -11.97
CA ILE A 82 8.31 10.41 -12.64
C ILE A 82 8.57 9.13 -11.84
N LEU A 83 7.49 8.40 -11.56
CA LEU A 83 7.50 7.09 -10.94
C LEU A 83 7.17 6.04 -12.01
N PRO A 84 7.89 4.89 -12.03
CA PRO A 84 7.69 3.88 -13.06
C PRO A 84 6.38 3.11 -12.87
N ALA A 85 5.82 2.64 -13.97
CA ALA A 85 4.70 1.71 -13.99
C ALA A 85 4.99 0.45 -13.14
N GLY A 86 3.97 -0.05 -12.45
CA GLY A 86 4.05 -1.21 -11.56
C GLY A 86 4.63 -0.93 -10.17
N LEU A 87 5.15 0.28 -9.91
CA LEU A 87 5.55 0.67 -8.56
C LEU A 87 4.33 0.66 -7.63
N LEU A 88 4.44 -0.07 -6.51
CA LEU A 88 3.43 -0.08 -5.46
C LEU A 88 3.67 1.10 -4.51
N LEU A 89 2.67 1.97 -4.38
CA LEU A 89 2.67 3.08 -3.44
C LEU A 89 1.62 2.88 -2.34
N ARG A 90 1.98 3.29 -1.13
CA ARG A 90 1.07 3.52 -0.01
C ARG A 90 0.49 4.91 -0.15
N VAL A 91 -0.79 5.02 -0.45
CA VAL A 91 -1.49 6.31 -0.57
C VAL A 91 -2.26 6.57 0.72
N PRO A 92 -1.96 7.65 1.47
CA PRO A 92 -2.74 8.06 2.63
C PRO A 92 -4.19 8.35 2.26
N THR A 93 -5.12 7.80 3.03
CA THR A 93 -6.55 8.11 2.88
C THR A 93 -7.24 8.24 4.24
N ARG A 94 -8.39 8.92 4.24
CA ARG A 94 -9.30 8.98 5.37
C ARG A 94 -10.41 7.96 5.16
N CYS A 95 -10.42 6.94 6.01
CA CYS A 95 -11.43 5.92 6.00
C CYS A 95 -12.63 6.36 6.85
N ALA A 96 -13.78 6.54 6.23
CA ALA A 96 -15.00 7.01 6.90
C ALA A 96 -16.10 5.95 6.82
N CYS A 97 -17.06 6.04 7.73
CA CYS A 97 -18.25 5.20 7.65
C CYS A 97 -19.22 5.76 6.60
N ALA A 98 -19.56 4.96 5.60
CA ALA A 98 -20.57 5.31 4.60
C ALA A 98 -21.38 4.07 4.21
N ASP A 99 -22.70 4.19 4.22
CA ASP A 99 -23.64 3.09 3.92
C ASP A 99 -23.41 1.83 4.81
N GLY A 100 -23.05 2.05 6.08
CA GLY A 100 -22.81 0.97 7.05
C GLY A 100 -21.47 0.23 6.89
N VAL A 101 -20.61 0.68 5.96
CA VAL A 101 -19.31 0.08 5.67
C VAL A 101 -18.22 1.14 5.65
N ARG A 102 -17.02 0.77 6.10
CA ARG A 102 -15.82 1.61 5.99
C ARG A 102 -15.34 1.73 4.55
N LYS A 103 -15.27 2.95 4.04
CA LYS A 103 -14.75 3.25 2.70
C LYS A 103 -14.20 4.68 2.60
N SER A 104 -13.27 4.87 1.67
CA SER A 104 -12.75 6.18 1.29
C SER A 104 -13.61 6.72 0.15
N VAL A 105 -14.37 7.79 0.40
CA VAL A 105 -15.30 8.40 -0.57
C VAL A 105 -14.87 9.80 -1.04
N SER A 106 -13.66 10.23 -0.68
CA SER A 106 -13.15 11.56 -1.03
C SER A 106 -12.65 11.66 -2.47
N VAL A 107 -12.41 10.53 -3.14
CA VAL A 107 -11.79 10.51 -4.46
C VAL A 107 -12.80 10.77 -5.56
N ARG A 108 -12.50 11.78 -6.38
CA ARG A 108 -13.33 12.21 -7.51
C ARG A 108 -12.51 12.08 -8.79
N TYR A 109 -12.95 11.22 -9.69
CA TYR A 109 -12.33 11.00 -10.99
C TYR A 109 -13.10 11.73 -12.07
N THR A 110 -12.40 12.40 -12.98
CA THR A 110 -13.04 13.02 -14.15
C THR A 110 -12.83 12.12 -15.36
N ALA A 111 -13.91 11.56 -15.89
CA ALA A 111 -13.89 10.63 -17.01
C ALA A 111 -13.24 11.27 -18.25
N ARG A 112 -12.30 10.54 -18.83
CA ARG A 112 -11.61 10.88 -20.08
C ARG A 112 -12.35 10.27 -21.26
N PRO A 113 -12.11 10.78 -22.50
CA PRO A 113 -12.66 10.15 -23.69
C PRO A 113 -12.28 8.67 -23.76
N ALA A 114 -13.27 7.83 -24.09
CA ALA A 114 -13.16 6.37 -24.17
C ALA A 114 -13.05 5.61 -22.84
N ASP A 115 -13.19 6.28 -21.69
CA ASP A 115 -13.29 5.58 -20.42
C ASP A 115 -14.60 4.80 -20.30
N THR A 116 -14.52 3.62 -19.70
CA THR A 116 -15.66 2.84 -19.19
C THR A 116 -15.51 2.67 -17.68
N LEU A 117 -16.55 2.21 -16.97
CA LEU A 117 -16.43 1.91 -15.55
C LEU A 117 -15.41 0.79 -15.30
N ALA A 118 -15.35 -0.20 -16.19
CA ALA A 118 -14.38 -1.29 -16.13
C ALA A 118 -12.93 -0.79 -16.29
N THR A 119 -12.63 0.05 -17.29
CA THR A 119 -11.27 0.57 -17.47
C THR A 119 -10.84 1.47 -16.32
N VAL A 120 -11.76 2.28 -15.79
CA VAL A 120 -11.47 3.14 -14.63
C VAL A 120 -11.17 2.28 -13.39
N ALA A 121 -11.99 1.27 -13.12
CA ALA A 121 -11.79 0.35 -11.99
C ALA A 121 -10.48 -0.45 -12.09
N ASP A 122 -10.33 -1.22 -13.17
CA ASP A 122 -9.31 -2.26 -13.27
C ASP A 122 -7.95 -1.72 -13.72
N VAL A 123 -7.95 -0.67 -14.55
CA VAL A 123 -6.70 -0.08 -15.08
C VAL A 123 -6.32 1.16 -14.28
N VAL A 124 -7.17 2.20 -14.27
CA VAL A 124 -6.80 3.49 -13.66
C VAL A 124 -6.59 3.37 -12.16
N PHE A 125 -7.45 2.63 -11.46
CA PHE A 125 -7.35 2.41 -10.01
C PHE A 125 -6.79 1.04 -9.63
N ALA A 126 -6.25 0.29 -10.61
CA ALA A 126 -5.56 -0.98 -10.40
C ALA A 126 -6.38 -1.99 -9.55
N GLY A 127 -7.71 -2.03 -9.73
CA GLY A 127 -8.60 -2.93 -9.01
C GLY A 127 -8.88 -2.56 -7.56
N LEU A 128 -8.47 -1.37 -7.09
CA LEU A 128 -8.78 -0.91 -5.72
C LEU A 128 -10.28 -0.69 -5.51
N ALA A 129 -11.04 -0.41 -6.56
CA ALA A 129 -12.50 -0.36 -6.54
C ALA A 129 -13.02 -1.11 -7.76
N SER A 130 -14.11 -1.86 -7.60
CA SER A 130 -14.76 -2.54 -8.72
C SER A 130 -15.66 -1.60 -9.52
N ALA A 131 -15.91 -1.92 -10.78
CA ALA A 131 -16.86 -1.17 -11.61
C ALA A 131 -18.24 -1.07 -10.95
N ASP A 132 -18.69 -2.14 -10.27
CA ASP A 132 -19.95 -2.16 -9.52
C ASP A 132 -19.98 -1.21 -8.32
N GLN A 133 -18.86 -1.10 -7.60
CA GLN A 133 -18.74 -0.17 -6.49
C GLN A 133 -18.79 1.28 -6.97
N ILE A 134 -18.09 1.60 -8.06
CA ILE A 134 -18.15 2.91 -8.70
C ILE A 134 -19.56 3.18 -9.20
N ARG A 135 -20.16 2.22 -9.91
CA ARG A 135 -21.53 2.33 -10.44
C ARG A 135 -22.55 2.65 -9.35
N SER A 136 -22.52 1.88 -8.26
CA SER A 136 -23.45 2.02 -7.13
C SER A 136 -23.27 3.36 -6.42
N ALA A 137 -22.03 3.82 -6.21
CA ALA A 137 -21.75 5.09 -5.56
C ALA A 137 -22.16 6.32 -6.38
N ASN A 138 -22.36 6.17 -7.69
CA ASN A 138 -22.73 7.25 -8.60
C ASN A 138 -24.19 7.18 -9.06
N GLY A 139 -25.02 6.29 -8.48
CA GLY A 139 -26.42 6.14 -8.88
C GLY A 139 -26.60 5.61 -10.30
N LEU A 140 -25.61 4.90 -10.83
CA LEU A 140 -25.59 4.38 -12.20
C LEU A 140 -26.02 2.90 -12.26
N ALA A 141 -26.87 2.43 -11.34
CA ALA A 141 -27.14 1.00 -11.13
C ALA A 141 -27.53 0.21 -12.39
N GLU A 142 -28.23 0.83 -13.33
CA GLU A 142 -28.68 0.22 -14.59
C GLU A 142 -27.68 0.36 -15.74
N ALA A 143 -26.56 1.06 -15.54
CA ALA A 143 -25.55 1.26 -16.56
C ALA A 143 -24.72 -0.03 -16.76
N ASP A 144 -24.49 -0.36 -18.02
CA ASP A 144 -23.53 -1.38 -18.43
C ASP A 144 -22.10 -0.91 -18.06
N PRO A 145 -21.33 -1.70 -17.28
CA PRO A 145 -19.94 -1.37 -16.92
C PRO A 145 -19.02 -1.11 -18.13
N ASP A 146 -19.34 -1.70 -19.28
CA ASP A 146 -18.58 -1.55 -20.53
C ASP A 146 -19.08 -0.41 -21.41
N ALA A 147 -20.16 0.28 -21.01
CA ALA A 147 -20.61 1.48 -21.70
C ALA A 147 -19.61 2.62 -21.54
N LEU A 148 -19.47 3.41 -22.60
CA LEU A 148 -18.65 4.61 -22.60
C LEU A 148 -19.24 5.64 -21.63
N LEU A 149 -18.35 6.24 -20.83
CA LEU A 149 -18.67 7.36 -19.95
C LEU A 149 -18.66 8.67 -20.73
N ASP A 150 -19.47 9.62 -20.30
CA ASP A 150 -19.45 10.96 -20.86
C ASP A 150 -18.14 11.67 -20.49
N ALA A 151 -17.43 12.21 -21.47
CA ALA A 151 -16.19 12.93 -21.22
C ALA A 151 -16.43 14.14 -20.29
N GLY A 152 -15.66 14.23 -19.21
CA GLY A 152 -15.82 15.24 -18.17
C GLY A 152 -16.79 14.84 -17.04
N GLN A 153 -17.44 13.68 -17.12
CA GLN A 153 -18.28 13.18 -16.02
C GLN A 153 -17.44 12.96 -14.76
N ILE A 154 -17.90 13.48 -13.63
CA ILE A 154 -17.22 13.32 -12.35
C ILE A 154 -17.78 12.09 -11.63
N LEU A 155 -16.95 11.09 -11.40
CA LEU A 155 -17.26 9.87 -10.67
C LEU A 155 -16.69 9.93 -9.25
N VAL A 156 -17.50 9.56 -8.26
CA VAL A 156 -17.05 9.21 -6.91
C VAL A 156 -16.50 7.80 -6.95
N VAL A 157 -15.26 7.61 -6.51
CA VAL A 157 -14.61 6.29 -6.51
C VAL A 157 -14.46 5.82 -5.06
N PRO A 158 -15.31 4.89 -4.60
CA PRO A 158 -15.25 4.39 -3.23
C PRO A 158 -14.18 3.30 -3.10
N PHE A 159 -13.13 3.55 -2.32
CA PHE A 159 -12.15 2.50 -2.01
C PHE A 159 -12.49 1.79 -0.70
N PRO A 160 -12.48 0.44 -0.67
CA PRO A 160 -12.58 -0.29 0.59
C PRO A 160 -11.35 0.02 1.43
N CYS A 161 -11.59 0.34 2.69
CA CYS A 161 -10.56 0.59 3.69
C CYS A 161 -11.03 0.05 5.02
N VAL A 162 -10.08 -0.28 5.89
CA VAL A 162 -10.37 -0.73 7.25
C VAL A 162 -9.48 0.03 8.22
N CYS A 163 -9.89 0.05 9.47
CA CYS A 163 -9.15 0.67 10.56
C CYS A 163 -9.06 -0.21 11.78
N LEU A 164 -10.07 -1.03 12.08
CA LEU A 164 -10.10 -1.94 13.24
C LEU A 164 -9.62 -1.26 14.54
N ASN A 165 -10.17 -0.06 14.82
CA ASN A 165 -9.78 0.81 15.94
C ASN A 165 -8.28 1.20 15.98
N SER A 166 -7.60 1.16 14.85
CA SER A 166 -6.20 1.50 14.67
C SER A 166 -5.25 0.68 15.56
N THR A 167 -5.63 -0.56 15.85
CA THR A 167 -4.82 -1.48 16.66
C THR A 167 -4.86 -2.88 16.11
N ASP A 168 -3.72 -3.56 16.15
CA ASP A 168 -3.59 -5.00 15.90
C ASP A 168 -2.93 -5.63 17.14
N ASN A 169 -3.53 -6.68 17.70
CA ASN A 169 -3.02 -7.31 18.93
C ASN A 169 -2.73 -6.32 20.08
N ASN A 170 -3.59 -5.30 20.25
CA ASN A 170 -3.46 -4.20 21.21
C ASN A 170 -2.24 -3.27 21.01
N LEU A 171 -1.55 -3.37 19.88
CA LEU A 171 -0.48 -2.46 19.47
C LEU A 171 -0.99 -1.53 18.36
N PRO A 172 -0.47 -0.29 18.24
CA PRO A 172 -0.90 0.62 17.19
C PRO A 172 -0.62 0.06 15.80
N ALA A 173 -1.62 0.12 14.94
CA ALA A 173 -1.54 -0.36 13.57
C ALA A 173 -2.28 0.57 12.62
N VAL A 174 -1.76 0.66 11.40
CA VAL A 174 -2.46 1.25 10.26
C VAL A 174 -2.65 0.18 9.19
N TYR A 175 -3.84 0.12 8.61
CA TYR A 175 -4.17 -0.92 7.65
C TYR A 175 -3.97 -0.42 6.22
N LEU A 176 -3.35 -1.27 5.41
CA LEU A 176 -3.16 -1.08 3.98
C LEU A 176 -4.16 -1.96 3.21
N SER A 177 -5.03 -1.35 2.41
CA SER A 177 -5.86 -2.07 1.43
C SER A 177 -4.98 -2.47 0.24
N TYR A 178 -4.58 -3.73 0.16
CA TYR A 178 -3.66 -4.26 -0.83
C TYR A 178 -4.38 -5.14 -1.85
N VAL A 179 -4.27 -4.80 -3.14
CA VAL A 179 -4.76 -5.64 -4.24
C VAL A 179 -3.72 -6.71 -4.56
N VAL A 180 -4.10 -7.98 -4.40
CA VAL A 180 -3.25 -9.14 -4.66
C VAL A 180 -2.90 -9.21 -6.14
N ARG A 181 -1.61 -9.31 -6.45
CA ARG A 181 -1.09 -9.37 -7.82
C ARG A 181 -0.82 -10.81 -8.23
N VAL A 182 -0.65 -11.02 -9.53
CA VAL A 182 -0.25 -12.32 -10.07
C VAL A 182 1.10 -12.73 -9.48
N GLY A 183 1.15 -13.92 -8.88
CA GLY A 183 2.36 -14.46 -8.24
C GLY A 183 2.47 -14.17 -6.74
N ASP A 184 1.61 -13.32 -6.18
CA ASP A 184 1.59 -13.09 -4.74
C ASP A 184 1.11 -14.33 -3.98
N THR A 185 1.71 -14.51 -2.80
CA THR A 185 1.28 -15.48 -1.79
C THR A 185 1.06 -14.74 -0.47
N VAL A 186 0.28 -15.31 0.45
CA VAL A 186 0.10 -14.71 1.78
C VAL A 186 1.44 -14.57 2.50
N GLN A 187 2.36 -15.52 2.29
CA GLN A 187 3.72 -15.52 2.83
C GLN A 187 4.56 -14.36 2.28
N SER A 188 4.56 -14.16 0.96
CA SER A 188 5.35 -13.08 0.34
C SER A 188 4.81 -11.71 0.74
N ILE A 189 3.48 -11.53 0.76
CA ILE A 189 2.84 -10.29 1.21
C ILE A 189 3.20 -10.00 2.68
N ALA A 190 3.05 -11.00 3.56
CA ALA A 190 3.37 -10.83 4.97
C ALA A 190 4.84 -10.43 5.18
N ALA A 191 5.77 -11.09 4.49
CA ALA A 191 7.19 -10.78 4.55
C ALA A 191 7.50 -9.35 4.04
N THR A 192 6.95 -8.96 2.89
CA THR A 192 7.14 -7.63 2.30
C THR A 192 6.65 -6.50 3.22
N HIS A 193 5.57 -6.74 3.96
CA HIS A 193 4.95 -5.75 4.83
C HIS A 193 5.35 -5.87 6.30
N ALA A 194 6.34 -6.68 6.62
CA ALA A 194 6.82 -6.94 7.99
C ALA A 194 5.68 -7.30 8.96
N THR A 195 4.76 -8.15 8.50
CA THR A 195 3.67 -8.74 9.29
C THR A 195 3.76 -10.27 9.25
N THR A 196 2.85 -10.97 9.91
CA THR A 196 2.83 -12.44 9.92
C THR A 196 1.69 -13.00 9.07
N VAL A 197 1.87 -14.22 8.56
CA VAL A 197 0.80 -14.97 7.87
C VAL A 197 -0.42 -15.13 8.78
N THR A 198 -0.18 -15.32 10.09
CA THR A 198 -1.23 -15.47 11.09
C THR A 198 -2.04 -14.18 11.25
N ASP A 199 -1.37 -13.03 11.45
CA ASP A 199 -2.05 -11.74 11.60
C ASP A 199 -2.80 -11.37 10.32
N LEU A 200 -2.17 -11.54 9.16
CA LEU A 200 -2.80 -11.30 7.87
C LEU A 200 -4.03 -12.21 7.65
N SER A 201 -3.94 -13.49 8.01
CA SER A 201 -5.07 -14.42 7.89
C SER A 201 -6.20 -14.08 8.86
N ASN A 202 -5.86 -13.69 10.09
CA ASN A 202 -6.85 -13.33 11.12
C ASN A 202 -7.62 -12.07 10.75
N VAL A 203 -6.92 -11.00 10.37
CA VAL A 203 -7.51 -9.72 9.95
C VAL A 203 -8.46 -9.88 8.77
N ASN A 204 -8.12 -10.78 7.83
CA ASN A 204 -8.91 -11.03 6.64
C ASN A 204 -9.86 -12.23 6.77
N ALA A 205 -10.06 -12.74 7.99
CA ALA A 205 -10.91 -13.89 8.29
C ALA A 205 -10.69 -15.09 7.34
N MET A 206 -9.43 -15.37 7.00
CA MET A 206 -9.07 -16.38 6.01
C MET A 206 -9.17 -17.78 6.63
N GLY A 207 -9.98 -18.66 6.03
CA GLY A 207 -10.04 -20.08 6.43
C GLY A 207 -8.78 -20.87 6.03
N SER A 208 -8.07 -20.41 5.01
CA SER A 208 -6.76 -20.90 4.60
C SER A 208 -5.94 -19.74 4.00
N PRO A 209 -4.60 -19.76 4.08
CA PRO A 209 -3.75 -18.68 3.59
C PRO A 209 -3.58 -18.75 2.06
N VAL A 210 -4.70 -18.73 1.33
CA VAL A 210 -4.77 -18.76 -0.13
C VAL A 210 -5.47 -17.51 -0.62
N VAL A 211 -4.85 -16.84 -1.58
CA VAL A 211 -5.35 -15.61 -2.21
C VAL A 211 -5.37 -15.78 -3.73
N ALA A 212 -6.28 -15.07 -4.37
CA ALA A 212 -6.35 -14.95 -5.82
C ALA A 212 -5.95 -13.53 -6.27
N PRO A 213 -5.36 -13.37 -7.46
CA PRO A 213 -5.15 -12.05 -8.05
C PRO A 213 -6.46 -11.26 -8.10
N GLY A 214 -6.42 -10.00 -7.69
CA GLY A 214 -7.59 -9.13 -7.55
C GLY A 214 -8.24 -9.14 -6.17
N ASP A 215 -7.95 -10.10 -5.29
CA ASP A 215 -8.39 -10.03 -3.90
C ASP A 215 -7.83 -8.76 -3.22
N ILE A 216 -8.63 -8.09 -2.38
CA ILE A 216 -8.23 -6.91 -1.62
C ILE A 216 -8.07 -7.31 -0.15
N LEU A 217 -6.82 -7.37 0.31
CA LEU A 217 -6.48 -7.69 1.69
C LEU A 217 -6.33 -6.42 2.52
N ALA A 218 -6.77 -6.49 3.77
CA ALA A 218 -6.37 -5.57 4.82
C ALA A 218 -5.05 -6.06 5.43
N VAL A 219 -3.94 -5.39 5.12
CA VAL A 219 -2.62 -5.71 5.66
C VAL A 219 -2.35 -4.84 6.89
N PRO A 220 -2.23 -5.43 8.11
CA PRO A 220 -1.88 -4.67 9.29
C PRO A 220 -0.40 -4.26 9.24
N LEU A 221 -0.14 -2.95 9.25
CA LEU A 221 1.21 -2.41 9.39
C LEU A 221 1.38 -1.90 10.82
N SER A 222 2.42 -2.37 11.51
CA SER A 222 2.82 -1.78 12.79
C SER A 222 3.02 -0.28 12.64
N ALA A 223 2.58 0.51 13.61
CA ALA A 223 2.60 1.95 13.53
C ALA A 223 3.05 2.61 14.83
N CYS A 224 3.46 3.86 14.72
CA CYS A 224 3.67 4.75 15.85
C CYS A 224 2.42 5.62 16.02
N ALA A 225 1.79 5.55 17.21
CA ALA A 225 0.68 6.42 17.55
C ALA A 225 1.16 7.71 18.21
N SER A 226 0.57 8.82 17.80
CA SER A 226 0.74 10.09 18.50
C SER A 226 0.07 10.09 19.88
N THR A 227 0.64 10.89 20.79
CA THR A 227 0.08 11.15 22.13
C THR A 227 -0.51 12.56 22.22
N PHE A 228 -0.89 13.13 21.08
CA PHE A 228 -1.43 14.49 21.01
C PHE A 228 -2.77 14.59 21.76
N PRO A 229 -3.11 15.78 22.27
CA PRO A 229 -4.39 15.97 22.94
C PRO A 229 -5.55 15.84 21.96
N ASN A 230 -6.71 15.36 22.44
CA ASN A 230 -7.90 15.12 21.62
C ASN A 230 -8.49 16.35 20.93
N PHE A 231 -8.14 17.55 21.37
CA PHE A 231 -8.56 18.81 20.75
C PHE A 231 -7.63 19.27 19.61
N ALA A 232 -6.49 18.60 19.41
CA ALA A 232 -5.63 18.86 18.27
C ALA A 232 -6.27 18.32 16.98
N SER A 233 -6.13 19.05 15.88
CA SER A 233 -6.73 18.65 14.60
C SER A 233 -6.07 17.38 14.00
N ASP A 234 -4.85 17.08 14.44
CA ASP A 234 -4.06 15.91 14.07
C ASP A 234 -4.01 14.87 15.20
N TYR A 235 -4.95 14.93 16.14
CA TYR A 235 -5.18 13.87 17.11
C TYR A 235 -5.34 12.51 16.42
N GLY A 236 -4.70 11.48 16.99
CA GLY A 236 -4.75 10.13 16.43
C GLY A 236 -3.88 9.98 15.16
N LEU A 237 -2.90 10.86 14.94
CA LEU A 237 -1.89 10.66 13.92
C LEU A 237 -1.20 9.31 14.13
N LEU A 238 -1.17 8.50 13.07
CA LEU A 238 -0.53 7.20 13.01
C LEU A 238 0.44 7.20 11.84
N VAL A 239 1.65 6.71 12.08
CA VAL A 239 2.70 6.62 11.07
C VAL A 239 3.13 5.17 10.95
N ALA A 240 3.02 4.58 9.75
CA ALA A 240 3.42 3.20 9.53
C ALA A 240 4.93 3.05 9.79
N ASN A 241 5.31 1.88 10.28
CA ASN A 241 6.71 1.57 10.56
C ASN A 241 7.60 1.79 9.32
N GLY A 242 8.71 2.50 9.51
CA GLY A 242 9.67 2.82 8.45
C GLY A 242 9.23 3.95 7.53
N THR A 243 8.17 4.69 7.87
CA THR A 243 7.63 5.77 7.03
C THR A 243 7.49 7.09 7.80
N TYR A 244 6.99 8.10 7.10
CA TYR A 244 6.77 9.45 7.59
C TYR A 244 5.32 9.90 7.37
N ALA A 245 4.87 10.84 8.18
CA ALA A 245 3.67 11.62 7.91
C ALA A 245 3.95 13.11 8.10
N LEU A 246 3.34 13.92 7.25
CA LEU A 246 3.37 15.37 7.36
C LEU A 246 2.11 15.87 8.06
N THR A 247 2.26 16.81 8.97
CA THR A 247 1.16 17.47 9.69
C THR A 247 1.41 18.98 9.82
N ALA A 248 0.46 19.69 10.41
CA ALA A 248 0.50 21.14 10.62
C ALA A 248 0.76 21.93 9.32
N GLY A 249 0.11 21.53 8.22
CA GLY A 249 0.28 22.21 6.92
C GLY A 249 1.67 22.03 6.32
N ASN A 250 2.20 20.80 6.37
CA ASN A 250 3.54 20.44 5.88
C ASN A 250 4.70 21.11 6.63
N CYS A 251 4.45 21.54 7.87
CA CYS A 251 5.47 22.17 8.71
C CYS A 251 6.17 21.18 9.65
N VAL A 252 5.49 20.09 10.02
CA VAL A 252 6.04 19.08 10.92
C VAL A 252 6.04 17.75 10.19
N GLU A 253 7.19 17.09 10.19
CA GLU A 253 7.32 15.70 9.73
C GLU A 253 7.46 14.81 10.96
N CYS A 254 6.71 13.70 10.97
CA CYS A 254 6.78 12.70 12.02
C CYS A 254 7.17 11.36 11.42
N SER A 255 8.24 10.78 11.94
CA SER A 255 8.79 9.49 11.51
C SER A 255 8.45 8.39 12.52
N CYS A 256 8.32 7.16 12.02
CA CYS A 256 8.19 5.97 12.85
C CYS A 256 9.40 5.05 12.63
N GLY A 257 10.24 4.94 13.66
CA GLY A 257 11.47 4.16 13.60
C GLY A 257 11.23 2.64 13.67
N PRO A 258 12.03 1.82 12.96
CA PRO A 258 11.86 0.36 12.90
C PRO A 258 12.22 -0.40 14.17
N GLY A 259 12.81 0.24 15.17
CA GLY A 259 13.26 -0.41 16.39
C GLY A 259 12.31 -0.23 17.59
N ASP A 260 11.97 1.01 17.90
CA ASP A 260 11.33 1.38 19.17
C ASP A 260 9.83 1.74 19.03
N LEU A 261 9.32 1.82 17.80
CA LEU A 261 7.94 2.23 17.48
C LEU A 261 7.52 3.53 18.19
N ASN A 262 8.48 4.44 18.42
CA ASN A 262 8.21 5.76 18.95
C ASN A 262 8.04 6.77 17.82
N LEU A 263 7.03 7.62 17.95
CA LEU A 263 6.82 8.72 17.04
C LEU A 263 7.86 9.81 17.32
N TYR A 264 8.69 10.13 16.32
CA TYR A 264 9.68 11.19 16.41
C TYR A 264 9.39 12.28 15.37
N CYS A 265 9.14 13.51 15.82
CA CYS A 265 8.76 14.61 14.96
C CYS A 265 9.81 15.73 14.93
N THR A 266 10.06 16.26 13.74
CA THR A 266 10.99 17.35 13.44
C THR A 266 10.31 18.41 12.56
N PRO A 267 10.88 19.63 12.47
CA PRO A 267 10.48 20.58 11.45
C PRO A 267 10.67 19.99 10.05
N ALA A 268 9.64 20.04 9.22
CA ALA A 268 9.70 19.55 7.85
C ALA A 268 10.60 20.45 6.99
N SER A 269 11.41 19.84 6.13
CA SER A 269 12.35 20.55 5.24
C SER A 269 11.68 21.06 3.95
N LEU A 270 10.48 21.64 4.05
CA LEU A 270 9.62 21.94 2.88
C LEU A 270 9.59 23.42 2.45
N GLY A 271 10.46 24.28 3.00
CA GLY A 271 10.58 25.68 2.57
C GLY A 271 9.33 26.55 2.81
N THR A 272 8.35 26.07 3.59
CA THR A 272 7.12 26.78 3.93
C THR A 272 7.31 27.73 5.12
N SER A 273 6.53 28.80 5.18
CA SER A 273 6.51 29.70 6.34
C SER A 273 5.71 29.07 7.48
N CYS A 274 6.41 28.55 8.48
CA CYS A 274 5.82 27.86 9.62
C CYS A 274 5.82 28.71 10.90
N SER A 275 4.85 28.47 11.78
CA SER A 275 4.85 29.02 13.15
C SER A 275 6.05 28.52 13.95
N SER A 276 6.42 29.24 15.03
CA SER A 276 7.54 28.84 15.89
C SER A 276 7.34 27.43 16.45
N MET A 277 8.41 26.63 16.45
CA MET A 277 8.45 25.27 16.99
C MET A 277 9.41 25.17 18.19
N GLN A 278 9.64 26.29 18.88
CA GLN A 278 10.45 26.32 20.08
C GLN A 278 9.62 25.88 21.29
N CYS A 279 10.21 25.07 22.19
CA CYS A 279 9.56 24.71 23.44
C CYS A 279 9.50 25.88 24.42
N SER A 280 8.36 26.03 25.09
CA SER A 280 8.16 27.06 26.11
C SER A 280 9.22 26.94 27.21
N ASN A 281 9.77 28.08 27.64
CA ASN A 281 10.81 28.17 28.67
C ASN A 281 12.11 27.40 28.37
N SER A 282 12.43 27.18 27.08
CA SER A 282 13.64 26.47 26.67
C SER A 282 14.19 27.03 25.35
N SER A 283 15.49 26.82 25.09
CA SER A 283 16.12 27.05 23.78
C SER A 283 16.01 25.84 22.84
N LEU A 284 15.35 24.77 23.29
CA LEU A 284 15.15 23.57 22.48
C LEU A 284 14.08 23.82 21.41
N MET A 285 14.43 23.49 20.17
CA MET A 285 13.50 23.40 19.06
C MET A 285 12.94 21.98 18.96
N LEU A 286 11.78 21.85 18.33
CA LEU A 286 11.16 20.55 18.06
C LEU A 286 12.18 19.54 17.48
N GLY A 287 12.22 18.35 18.09
CA GLY A 287 13.15 17.27 17.73
C GLY A 287 14.49 17.33 18.48
N ASN A 288 14.89 18.48 19.04
CA ASN A 288 16.13 18.56 19.80
C ASN A 288 16.01 17.80 21.14
N VAL A 289 17.07 17.03 21.42
CA VAL A 289 17.28 16.33 22.68
C VAL A 289 18.62 16.76 23.27
N THR A 290 18.61 17.18 24.53
CA THR A 290 19.83 17.42 25.32
C THR A 290 19.97 16.35 26.38
N THR A 291 21.17 15.78 26.46
CA THR A 291 21.53 14.78 27.46
C THR A 291 22.63 15.35 28.37
N GLN A 292 22.39 15.31 29.68
CA GLN A 292 23.35 15.73 30.70
C GLN A 292 23.70 14.52 31.58
N PRO A 293 24.95 14.01 31.54
CA PRO A 293 25.35 12.89 32.37
C PRO A 293 25.32 13.27 33.86
N THR A 294 24.87 12.34 34.69
CA THR A 294 24.81 12.46 36.16
C THR A 294 25.39 11.20 36.80
N SER A 295 25.65 11.24 38.10
CA SER A 295 26.17 10.07 38.83
C SER A 295 25.22 8.86 38.87
N GLY A 296 23.93 9.06 38.55
CA GLY A 296 22.89 8.02 38.59
C GLY A 296 22.24 7.71 37.23
N GLY A 297 22.82 8.18 36.12
CA GLY A 297 22.25 8.05 34.78
C GLY A 297 22.38 9.36 33.99
N CYS A 298 21.41 9.67 33.13
CA CYS A 298 21.43 10.86 32.29
C CYS A 298 20.14 11.65 32.45
N GLY A 299 20.26 12.95 32.74
CA GLY A 299 19.16 13.90 32.62
C GLY A 299 18.90 14.18 31.15
N VAL A 300 17.73 13.81 30.66
CA VAL A 300 17.33 13.99 29.26
C VAL A 300 16.24 15.05 29.23
N SER A 301 16.40 16.06 28.39
CA SER A 301 15.34 17.01 28.06
C SER A 301 15.13 17.02 26.55
N SER A 302 13.90 16.82 26.11
CA SER A 302 13.52 16.82 24.69
C SER A 302 12.34 17.75 24.44
N CYS A 303 12.34 18.38 23.26
CA CYS A 303 11.22 19.16 22.78
C CYS A 303 10.40 18.33 21.80
N ASN A 304 9.22 17.89 22.22
CA ASN A 304 8.36 17.01 21.44
C ASN A 304 7.20 17.80 20.84
N TYR A 305 6.65 17.27 19.76
CA TYR A 305 5.46 17.83 19.14
C TYR A 305 4.22 17.46 19.95
N ALA A 306 3.33 18.43 20.18
CA ALA A 306 2.14 18.28 21.01
C ALA A 306 0.83 18.54 20.24
N GLY A 307 0.89 18.51 18.90
CA GLY A 307 -0.27 18.64 18.02
C GLY A 307 -0.48 20.05 17.45
N PHE A 308 -1.40 20.12 16.48
CA PHE A 308 -1.78 21.34 15.78
C PHE A 308 -3.11 21.87 16.32
N VAL A 309 -3.08 23.07 16.89
CA VAL A 309 -4.20 23.64 17.66
C VAL A 309 -4.45 25.06 17.18
N ASN A 310 -5.67 25.34 16.72
CA ASN A 310 -6.10 26.67 16.25
C ASN A 310 -5.15 27.32 15.24
N GLY A 311 -4.56 26.53 14.33
CA GLY A 311 -3.64 27.05 13.31
C GLY A 311 -2.20 27.25 13.79
N SER A 312 -1.85 26.85 15.02
CA SER A 312 -0.50 26.95 15.57
C SER A 312 0.05 25.58 15.96
N ILE A 313 1.36 25.42 15.76
CA ILE A 313 2.13 24.27 16.25
C ILE A 313 2.30 24.39 17.75
N THR A 314 1.93 23.34 18.49
CA THR A 314 2.16 23.23 19.93
C THR A 314 3.30 22.27 20.19
N THR A 315 4.17 22.61 21.13
CA THR A 315 5.30 21.79 21.55
C THR A 315 5.23 21.52 23.06
N SER A 316 5.79 20.39 23.49
CA SER A 316 5.87 20.01 24.89
C SER A 316 7.32 19.69 25.25
N LEU A 317 7.81 20.30 26.34
CA LEU A 317 9.11 19.97 26.92
C LEU A 317 8.95 18.77 27.86
N SER A 318 9.65 17.68 27.58
CA SER A 318 9.77 16.55 28.51
C SER A 318 11.18 16.48 29.08
N SER A 319 11.27 16.46 30.41
CA SER A 319 12.53 16.35 31.15
C SER A 319 12.47 15.17 32.12
N GLY A 320 13.49 14.33 32.14
CA GLY A 320 13.52 13.15 33.02
C GLY A 320 14.91 12.58 33.20
N LEU A 321 15.10 11.77 34.24
CA LEU A 321 16.32 11.00 34.47
C LEU A 321 16.14 9.60 33.87
N GLN A 322 17.04 9.20 32.99
CA GLN A 322 17.10 7.85 32.45
C GLN A 322 18.34 7.11 32.97
N PRO A 323 18.22 5.80 33.29
CA PRO A 323 19.35 5.01 33.81
C PRO A 323 20.47 4.86 32.79
N THR A 324 20.13 4.84 31.50
CA THR A 324 21.07 4.86 30.37
C THR A 324 20.83 6.11 29.52
N CYS A 325 21.91 6.73 29.05
CA CYS A 325 21.81 7.81 28.08
C CYS A 325 21.17 7.27 26.79
N PRO A 326 20.12 7.90 26.27
CA PRO A 326 19.52 7.50 25.00
C PRO A 326 20.52 7.69 23.87
N GLY A 327 20.54 6.73 22.95
CA GLY A 327 21.29 6.85 21.69
C GLY A 327 20.61 7.83 20.73
N PRO A 328 21.24 8.15 19.60
CA PRO A 328 20.60 8.94 18.55
C PRO A 328 19.33 8.23 18.06
N HIS A 329 18.26 9.01 17.85
CA HIS A 329 17.02 8.47 17.27
C HIS A 329 17.30 7.87 15.88
N GLN A 330 16.78 6.66 15.67
CA GLN A 330 16.89 5.98 14.38
C GLN A 330 15.77 6.44 13.47
N VAL A 331 16.11 7.31 12.53
CA VAL A 331 15.19 7.85 11.53
C VAL A 331 15.24 6.94 10.29
N PRO A 332 14.09 6.55 9.69
CA PRO A 332 14.09 5.72 8.49
C PRO A 332 14.83 6.41 7.34
N PRO A 333 15.74 5.75 6.62
CA PRO A 333 16.41 6.40 5.49
C PRO A 333 15.40 6.78 4.41
N LEU A 334 15.46 8.01 3.92
CA LEU A 334 14.72 8.40 2.73
C LEU A 334 15.35 7.74 1.51
N MET A 335 14.52 7.12 0.68
CA MET A 335 14.93 6.45 -0.54
C MET A 335 14.64 7.32 -1.76
N GLU A 336 15.51 7.27 -2.76
CA GLU A 336 15.11 7.67 -4.11
C GLU A 336 14.26 6.56 -4.74
N PRO A 337 13.23 6.90 -5.53
CA PRO A 337 12.45 5.88 -6.21
C PRO A 337 13.35 5.10 -7.15
N SER A 338 13.24 3.78 -7.10
CA SER A 338 13.92 2.90 -8.03
C SER A 338 13.54 3.28 -9.46
N THR A 339 14.53 3.64 -10.28
CA THR A 339 14.37 3.87 -11.73
C THR A 339 14.14 2.59 -12.53
N ALA A 340 14.21 1.42 -11.88
CA ALA A 340 13.89 0.13 -12.46
C ALA A 340 12.68 -0.46 -11.74
N ALA A 341 11.62 -0.76 -12.49
CA ALA A 341 10.61 -1.73 -12.04
C ALA A 341 11.35 -3.06 -11.86
N ILE A 342 11.63 -3.44 -10.62
CA ILE A 342 12.18 -4.77 -10.35
C ILE A 342 11.03 -5.73 -10.62
N HIS A 343 11.05 -6.31 -11.83
CA HIS A 343 10.30 -7.52 -12.10
C HIS A 343 11.05 -8.64 -11.37
N ASP A 344 10.84 -8.73 -10.05
CA ASP A 344 11.33 -9.84 -9.23
C ASP A 344 10.56 -11.09 -9.65
N SER A 345 10.96 -11.63 -10.80
CA SER A 345 10.79 -13.03 -11.10
C SER A 345 11.67 -13.75 -10.09
N TYR A 346 11.10 -14.11 -8.94
CA TYR A 346 11.66 -15.12 -8.05
C TYR A 346 11.68 -16.47 -8.79
N LEU A 347 12.59 -16.58 -9.77
CA LEU A 347 13.10 -17.87 -10.18
C LEU A 347 14.03 -18.30 -9.05
N ALA A 348 13.57 -19.27 -8.26
CA ALA A 348 14.44 -20.01 -7.36
C ALA A 348 15.70 -20.44 -8.13
N PRO A 349 16.92 -20.34 -7.55
CA PRO A 349 18.11 -20.79 -8.25
C PRO A 349 17.98 -22.28 -8.57
N SER A 350 17.93 -22.61 -9.87
CA SER A 350 18.13 -23.98 -10.32
C SER A 350 19.51 -24.44 -9.86
N PRO A 351 19.64 -25.62 -9.22
CA PRO A 351 20.93 -26.11 -8.75
C PRO A 351 21.85 -26.32 -9.96
N SER A 352 23.00 -25.65 -9.98
CA SER A 352 24.03 -25.87 -11.00
C SER A 352 24.63 -27.27 -10.84
N PRO A 353 24.93 -27.99 -11.93
CA PRO A 353 25.56 -29.31 -11.85
C PRO A 353 26.96 -29.18 -11.23
N GLY A 354 27.24 -29.97 -10.20
CA GLY A 354 28.56 -30.03 -9.59
C GLY A 354 29.61 -30.62 -10.55
N PRO A 355 30.90 -30.31 -10.37
CA PRO A 355 31.98 -30.86 -11.19
C PRO A 355 32.08 -32.37 -10.99
N GLY A 356 32.11 -33.12 -12.09
CA GLY A 356 32.39 -34.55 -12.08
C GLY A 356 33.85 -34.81 -11.69
N GLU A 357 34.03 -35.61 -10.65
CA GLU A 357 35.34 -36.13 -10.24
C GLU A 357 35.45 -37.63 -10.57
N ALA A 358 36.68 -38.05 -10.86
CA ALA A 358 37.01 -39.13 -11.77
C ALA A 358 37.07 -40.54 -11.15
N GLY A 359 36.76 -41.54 -11.99
CA GLY A 359 37.53 -42.78 -12.07
C GLY A 359 36.95 -44.02 -11.38
N GLY A 360 36.57 -45.02 -12.19
CA GLY A 360 36.32 -46.38 -11.69
C GLY A 360 35.79 -47.40 -12.71
N ALA A 361 36.70 -47.95 -13.51
CA ALA A 361 36.69 -49.26 -14.19
C ALA A 361 35.59 -49.66 -15.23
N VAL A 362 36.06 -49.94 -16.45
CA VAL A 362 35.40 -50.63 -17.59
C VAL A 362 35.33 -52.15 -17.33
N PRO A 363 34.46 -52.97 -17.98
CA PRO A 363 34.61 -53.37 -19.41
C PRO A 363 33.24 -53.50 -20.16
N GLY A 364 33.11 -53.51 -21.49
CA GLY A 364 34.03 -53.58 -22.61
C GLY A 364 33.25 -53.73 -23.94
N SER A 365 34.02 -53.88 -25.03
CA SER A 365 33.65 -54.24 -26.43
C SER A 365 32.71 -53.27 -27.17
N SER A 366 32.93 -52.85 -28.41
CA SER A 366 33.90 -53.20 -29.46
C SER A 366 33.79 -52.15 -30.57
N ASP A 367 34.95 -51.69 -31.04
CA ASP A 367 35.25 -50.92 -32.26
C ASP A 367 34.81 -51.66 -33.57
N PRO A 368 35.01 -51.09 -34.78
CA PRO A 368 34.59 -49.77 -35.29
C PRO A 368 34.09 -49.89 -36.76
N GLY A 369 33.72 -48.79 -37.43
CA GLY A 369 33.55 -48.85 -38.88
C GLY A 369 32.98 -47.59 -39.53
N ALA A 370 33.88 -46.73 -40.01
CA ALA A 370 33.60 -45.46 -40.67
C ALA A 370 33.28 -45.60 -42.18
N SER A 371 32.95 -44.43 -42.76
CA SER A 371 32.91 -44.06 -44.20
C SER A 371 31.55 -44.29 -44.87
N SER A 372 30.99 -43.41 -45.73
CA SER A 372 31.55 -42.34 -46.56
C SER A 372 30.43 -41.51 -47.25
N HIS A 373 30.83 -40.36 -47.82
CA HIS A 373 30.32 -39.70 -49.04
C HIS A 373 28.97 -38.92 -49.12
N SER A 374 29.14 -37.59 -49.24
CA SER A 374 28.84 -36.71 -50.41
C SER A 374 27.40 -36.45 -50.93
N LEU A 375 27.24 -35.20 -51.42
CA LEU A 375 26.23 -34.57 -52.32
C LEU A 375 25.07 -33.85 -51.58
N ALA A 376 24.79 -32.54 -51.69
CA ALA A 376 24.77 -31.50 -52.75
C ALA A 376 23.31 -31.06 -53.06
N GLY A 377 23.10 -29.74 -53.15
CA GLY A 377 21.88 -29.06 -53.66
C GLY A 377 20.82 -28.75 -52.59
N SER A 378 20.02 -27.67 -52.64
CA SER A 378 19.89 -26.53 -53.55
C SER A 378 18.74 -25.65 -53.00
N LEU A 379 18.97 -24.34 -52.90
CA LEU A 379 18.07 -23.20 -53.16
C LEU A 379 16.52 -23.31 -52.98
N SER A 380 16.02 -22.47 -52.04
CA SER A 380 14.98 -21.42 -52.22
C SER A 380 13.46 -21.76 -52.20
N PRO A 381 12.54 -20.75 -52.04
CA PRO A 381 11.46 -20.79 -51.04
C PRO A 381 10.03 -20.62 -51.63
N SER A 382 8.97 -20.83 -50.82
CA SER A 382 7.73 -20.00 -50.80
C SER A 382 6.56 -20.61 -50.02
N VAL A 383 6.00 -19.79 -49.12
CA VAL A 383 4.58 -19.37 -49.00
C VAL A 383 3.47 -20.40 -49.33
N HIS A 384 2.65 -20.78 -48.34
CA HIS A 384 1.18 -20.63 -48.41
C HIS A 384 0.45 -20.78 -47.05
N LYS A 385 -0.54 -19.90 -46.90
CA LYS A 385 -1.56 -19.71 -45.86
C LYS A 385 -2.43 -20.95 -45.53
N LEU A 386 -3.08 -20.82 -44.36
CA LEU A 386 -4.52 -21.03 -44.07
C LEU A 386 -4.90 -22.23 -43.18
N HIS A 387 -6.04 -22.05 -42.49
CA HIS A 387 -6.76 -22.86 -41.46
C HIS A 387 -6.55 -22.30 -40.05
N GLN A 388 -7.39 -21.43 -39.48
CA GLN A 388 -8.86 -21.36 -39.47
C GLN A 388 -9.52 -22.66 -38.94
N MET A 389 -9.51 -22.79 -37.61
CA MET A 389 -10.46 -23.54 -36.78
C MET A 389 -10.62 -22.64 -35.54
N ILE A 390 -11.77 -22.06 -35.23
CA ILE A 390 -12.88 -22.71 -34.55
C ILE A 390 -14.11 -21.80 -34.78
N LEU A 391 -15.11 -22.33 -35.47
CA LEU A 391 -16.39 -21.66 -35.74
C LEU A 391 -17.49 -22.72 -35.69
N ILE A 392 -17.80 -23.22 -34.49
CA ILE A 392 -19.01 -24.01 -34.20
C ILE A 392 -19.43 -23.73 -32.75
N LEU A 393 -20.29 -22.74 -32.51
CA LEU A 393 -21.30 -22.79 -31.44
C LEU A 393 -22.33 -21.66 -31.65
N SER A 394 -23.20 -21.81 -32.64
CA SER A 394 -24.35 -20.91 -32.82
C SER A 394 -25.51 -21.65 -33.48
N LEU A 395 -26.05 -22.69 -32.82
CA LEU A 395 -27.29 -23.33 -33.28
C LEU A 395 -27.99 -24.19 -32.22
N VAL A 396 -28.17 -23.68 -31.00
CA VAL A 396 -29.18 -24.21 -30.06
C VAL A 396 -29.65 -23.07 -29.14
N PHE A 397 -30.53 -22.19 -29.62
CA PHE A 397 -31.50 -21.42 -28.81
C PHE A 397 -32.47 -20.70 -29.76
N TYR A 398 -33.17 -21.50 -30.57
CA TYR A 398 -34.41 -21.11 -31.22
C TYR A 398 -35.27 -22.36 -31.27
N LEU A 399 -35.96 -22.62 -30.16
CA LEU A 399 -37.16 -23.43 -29.96
C LEU A 399 -37.17 -23.76 -28.47
N HIS A 400 -37.87 -22.97 -27.66
CA HIS A 400 -38.90 -23.39 -26.71
C HIS A 400 -39.58 -22.10 -26.23
N MET A 401 -40.91 -22.17 -26.18
CA MET A 401 -41.87 -21.09 -25.99
C MET A 401 -41.62 -20.20 -24.76
#